data_AF-A0A957BM06-F1
#
_entry.id   AF-A0A957BM06-F1
#
_cell.length_a   1.000
_cell.length_b   1.000
_cell.length_c   1.000
_cell.angle_alpha   90.00
_cell.angle_beta   90.00
_cell.angle_gamma   90.00
#
_symmetry.space_group_name_H-M   'P 1'
#
loop_
_entity.id
_entity.type
_entity.pdbx_description
1 polymer ?
#
loop_
_entity_poly.entity_id
_entity_poly.type
_entity_poly.pdbx_seq_one_letter_code
_entity_poly.pdbx_strand_id
1 'polypeptide(L)'
;MSRPYHFSTEKTLSALHYHFNEVELKTLCSWLNVDYEGLPGVTKAEKAQSMVDFALENDLAYTLNRLIVGYRRNVVRWEQLHDVAPERHKVAIQFDSSKLILWTLSLGVLLVLMVVFLIILR
;
A
#
# COMPACT_ATOMS: atom_id res chain seq x y z
N MET A 1 -16.73 -20.68 19.38
CA MET A 1 -15.26 -20.72 19.26
C MET A 1 -14.88 -20.58 17.80
N SER A 2 -14.49 -19.38 17.37
CA SER A 2 -13.99 -19.15 16.00
C SER A 2 -12.57 -19.73 15.88
N ARG A 3 -12.32 -20.53 14.85
CA ARG A 3 -10.97 -21.05 14.58
C ARG A 3 -10.00 -19.86 14.39
N PRO A 4 -8.77 -19.92 14.93
CA PRO A 4 -7.79 -18.87 14.69
C PRO A 4 -7.59 -18.72 13.19
N TYR A 5 -7.87 -17.53 12.69
CA TYR A 5 -7.74 -17.23 11.28
C TYR A 5 -6.25 -17.22 10.92
N HIS A 6 -5.80 -18.20 10.14
CA HIS A 6 -4.41 -18.30 9.72
C HIS A 6 -4.23 -17.57 8.38
N PHE A 7 -3.78 -16.32 8.44
CA PHE A 7 -3.36 -15.59 7.24
C PHE A 7 -2.11 -16.25 6.65
N SER A 8 -2.14 -16.56 5.35
CA SER A 8 -0.99 -17.13 4.65
C SER A 8 -0.52 -16.12 3.62
N THR A 9 0.52 -15.37 3.96
CA THR A 9 1.14 -14.34 3.12
C THR A 9 1.44 -14.87 1.71
N GLU A 10 2.06 -16.04 1.61
CA GLU A 10 2.42 -16.67 0.35
C GLU A 10 1.19 -16.94 -0.54
N LYS A 11 0.11 -17.49 0.03
CA LYS A 11 -1.13 -17.76 -0.71
C LYS A 11 -1.81 -16.48 -1.16
N THR A 12 -1.82 -15.45 -0.31
CA THR A 12 -2.38 -14.14 -0.61
C THR A 12 -1.61 -13.47 -1.75
N LEU A 13 -0.27 -13.48 -1.69
CA LEU A 13 0.58 -12.92 -2.74
C LEU A 13 0.43 -13.66 -4.07
N SER A 14 0.46 -14.99 -4.04
CA SER A 14 0.23 -15.81 -5.23
C SER A 14 -1.15 -15.51 -5.84
N ALA A 15 -2.19 -15.38 -5.00
CA ALA A 15 -3.51 -14.99 -5.46
C ALA A 15 -3.51 -13.64 -6.17
N LEU A 16 -2.91 -12.62 -5.55
CA LEU A 16 -2.81 -11.26 -6.09
C LEU A 16 -1.97 -11.20 -7.37
N HIS A 17 -0.90 -11.99 -7.45
CA HIS A 17 -0.01 -11.96 -8.59
C HIS A 17 -0.63 -12.60 -9.84
N TYR A 18 -1.24 -13.78 -9.69
CA TYR A 18 -1.71 -14.59 -10.82
C TYR A 18 -3.16 -14.35 -11.21
N HIS A 19 -4.01 -13.89 -10.29
CA HIS A 19 -5.45 -13.80 -10.53
C HIS A 19 -5.99 -12.38 -10.53
N PHE A 20 -5.20 -11.40 -10.14
CA PHE A 20 -5.58 -10.00 -10.19
C PHE A 20 -4.75 -9.28 -11.25
N ASN A 21 -5.44 -8.55 -12.12
CA ASN A 21 -4.82 -7.56 -12.98
C ASN A 21 -4.60 -6.24 -12.20
N GLU A 22 -3.93 -5.27 -12.83
CA GLU A 22 -3.60 -4.01 -12.17
C GLU A 22 -4.84 -3.20 -11.74
N VAL A 23 -5.88 -3.16 -12.57
CA VAL A 23 -7.14 -2.45 -12.27
C VAL A 23 -7.81 -3.07 -11.06
N GLU A 24 -7.85 -4.39 -10.98
CA GLU A 24 -8.44 -5.11 -9.84
C GLU A 24 -7.61 -4.90 -8.56
N LEU A 25 -6.28 -4.81 -8.67
CA LEU A 25 -5.41 -4.49 -7.53
C LEU A 25 -5.65 -3.06 -7.02
N LYS A 26 -5.77 -2.09 -7.92
CA LYS A 26 -6.15 -0.69 -7.59
C LYS A 26 -7.50 -0.64 -6.90
N THR A 27 -8.44 -1.45 -7.37
CA THR A 27 -9.78 -1.54 -6.79
C THR A 27 -9.74 -2.15 -5.39
N LEU A 28 -8.95 -3.22 -5.17
CA LEU A 28 -8.69 -3.77 -3.83
C LEU A 28 -8.07 -2.74 -2.89
N CYS A 29 -7.08 -1.97 -3.35
CA CYS A 29 -6.45 -0.91 -2.56
C CYS A 29 -7.48 0.15 -2.16
N SER A 30 -8.31 0.58 -3.10
CA SER A 30 -9.42 1.50 -2.83
C SER A 30 -10.37 0.96 -1.75
N TRP A 31 -10.72 -0.33 -1.80
CA TRP A 31 -11.55 -0.95 -0.76
C TRP A 31 -10.89 -1.05 0.61
N LEU A 32 -9.56 -1.18 0.64
CA LEU A 32 -8.78 -1.12 1.87
C LEU A 32 -8.49 0.33 2.33
N ASN A 33 -8.97 1.33 1.60
CA ASN A 33 -8.65 2.74 1.81
C ASN A 33 -7.13 3.02 1.79
N VAL A 34 -6.43 2.34 0.87
CA VAL A 34 -4.99 2.46 0.63
C VAL A 34 -4.78 3.10 -0.75
N ASP A 35 -3.90 4.10 -0.83
CA ASP A 35 -3.49 4.66 -2.10
C ASP A 35 -2.51 3.72 -2.81
N TYR A 36 -2.96 3.14 -3.93
CA TYR A 36 -2.14 2.25 -4.74
C TYR A 36 -0.89 2.94 -5.29
N GLU A 37 -1.01 4.20 -5.71
CA GLU A 37 0.11 4.94 -6.31
C GLU A 37 1.16 5.29 -5.23
N GLY A 38 0.72 5.51 -3.99
CA GLY A 38 1.57 5.72 -2.82
C GLY A 38 2.28 4.47 -2.27
N LEU A 39 1.87 3.25 -2.66
CA LEU A 39 2.54 2.02 -2.21
C LEU A 39 3.99 1.92 -2.74
N PRO A 40 4.94 1.36 -1.98
CA PRO A 40 6.27 1.10 -2.50
C PRO A 40 6.25 0.07 -3.65
N GLY A 41 7.16 0.21 -4.60
CA GLY A 41 7.29 -0.66 -5.78
C GLY A 41 6.88 0.04 -7.09
N VAL A 42 7.42 -0.45 -8.20
CA VAL A 42 7.13 0.02 -9.57
C VAL A 42 6.28 -0.99 -10.32
N THR A 43 6.52 -2.28 -10.10
CA THR A 43 5.79 -3.35 -10.77
C THR A 43 4.54 -3.75 -10.00
N LYS A 44 3.54 -4.34 -10.69
CA LYS A 44 2.34 -4.92 -10.06
C LYS A 44 2.71 -5.91 -8.94
N ALA A 45 3.76 -6.70 -9.14
CA ALA A 45 4.20 -7.70 -8.18
C ALA A 45 4.72 -7.06 -6.88
N GLU A 46 5.56 -6.04 -7.02
CA GLU A 46 6.08 -5.27 -5.88
C GLU A 46 4.95 -4.53 -5.15
N LYS A 47 4.02 -3.92 -5.89
CA LYS A 47 2.84 -3.25 -5.31
C LYS A 47 1.94 -4.24 -4.56
N ALA A 48 1.75 -5.45 -5.08
CA ALA A 48 1.01 -6.52 -4.40
C ALA A 48 1.71 -6.96 -3.10
N GLN A 49 3.04 -7.05 -3.12
CA GLN A 49 3.84 -7.31 -1.92
C GLN A 49 3.64 -6.23 -0.87
N SER A 50 3.83 -4.97 -1.26
CA SER A 50 3.66 -3.81 -0.38
C SER A 50 2.25 -3.70 0.21
N MET A 51 1.22 -4.07 -0.55
CA MET A 51 -0.16 -4.10 -0.05
C MET A 51 -0.35 -5.16 1.04
N VAL A 52 0.25 -6.35 0.87
CA VAL A 52 0.17 -7.42 1.87
C VAL A 52 0.94 -7.03 3.13
N ASP A 53 2.12 -6.45 2.98
CA ASP A 53 2.93 -5.97 4.11
C ASP A 53 2.19 -4.87 4.87
N PHE A 54 1.62 -3.90 4.16
CA PHE A 54 0.76 -2.87 4.75
C PHE A 54 -0.43 -3.47 5.52
N ALA A 55 -1.09 -4.49 4.94
CA ALA A 55 -2.22 -5.13 5.58
C ALA A 55 -1.82 -5.91 6.85
N LEU A 56 -0.61 -6.47 6.90
CA LEU A 56 -0.07 -7.11 8.09
C LEU A 56 0.27 -6.09 9.18
N GLU A 57 0.91 -4.98 8.81
CA GLU A 57 1.30 -3.91 9.75
C GLU A 57 0.10 -3.20 10.38
N ASN A 58 -1.02 -3.12 9.66
CA ASN A 58 -2.23 -2.40 10.09
C ASN A 58 -3.36 -3.32 10.59
N ASP A 59 -3.09 -4.61 10.82
CA ASP A 59 -4.07 -5.63 11.23
C ASP A 59 -5.29 -5.76 10.27
N LEU A 60 -5.07 -5.46 8.99
CA LEU A 60 -6.05 -5.57 7.92
C LEU A 60 -5.94 -6.89 7.14
N ALA A 61 -5.03 -7.78 7.55
CA ALA A 61 -4.76 -9.06 6.88
C ALA A 61 -6.03 -9.92 6.73
N TYR A 62 -6.88 -9.94 7.76
CA TYR A 62 -8.18 -10.60 7.71
C TYR A 62 -9.12 -9.99 6.65
N THR A 63 -9.21 -8.66 6.62
CA THR A 63 -10.04 -7.89 5.69
C THR A 63 -9.58 -8.11 4.25
N LEU A 64 -8.27 -8.00 3.99
CA LEU A 64 -7.67 -8.24 2.68
C LEU A 64 -8.04 -9.64 2.15
N ASN A 65 -7.84 -10.68 2.97
CA ASN A 65 -8.18 -12.02 2.53
C ASN A 65 -9.69 -12.21 2.35
N ARG A 66 -10.54 -11.60 3.18
CA ARG A 66 -11.99 -11.62 3.00
C ARG A 66 -12.38 -10.99 1.65
N LEU A 67 -11.77 -9.86 1.29
CA LEU A 67 -11.98 -9.19 0.00
C LEU A 67 -11.52 -10.07 -1.17
N ILE A 68 -10.32 -10.68 -1.09
CA ILE A 68 -9.80 -11.57 -2.14
C ILE A 68 -10.72 -12.78 -2.35
N VAL A 69 -11.16 -13.43 -1.27
CA VAL A 69 -12.07 -14.58 -1.32
C VAL A 69 -13.45 -14.17 -1.85
N GLY A 70 -13.96 -13.01 -1.42
CA GLY A 70 -15.23 -12.46 -1.89
C GLY A 70 -15.21 -12.13 -3.38
N TYR A 71 -14.13 -11.49 -3.84
CA TYR A 71 -13.92 -11.12 -5.23
C TYR A 71 -13.90 -12.36 -6.15
N ARG A 72 -13.12 -13.38 -5.80
CA ARG A 72 -13.04 -14.62 -6.60
C ARG A 72 -14.35 -15.37 -6.73
N ARG A 73 -15.25 -15.24 -5.75
CA ARG A 73 -16.53 -15.97 -5.78
C ARG A 73 -17.56 -15.32 -6.69
N ASN A 74 -17.31 -14.15 -7.30
CA ASN A 74 -18.30 -13.38 -8.07
C ASN A 74 -19.57 -13.01 -7.25
N VAL A 75 -19.55 -13.18 -5.92
CA VAL A 75 -20.74 -13.03 -5.06
C VAL A 75 -20.91 -11.60 -4.56
N VAL A 76 -19.88 -10.77 -4.61
CA VAL A 76 -19.95 -9.48 -3.91
C VAL A 76 -20.38 -8.34 -4.82
N ARG A 77 -21.70 -8.10 -4.84
CA ARG A 77 -22.28 -6.80 -5.18
C ARG A 77 -22.06 -5.87 -3.97
N TRP A 78 -21.30 -4.80 -4.14
CA TRP A 78 -20.74 -3.91 -3.09
C TRP A 78 -21.75 -3.37 -2.06
N GLU A 79 -23.02 -3.28 -2.45
CA GLU A 79 -24.14 -2.90 -1.57
C GLU A 79 -24.24 -3.78 -0.32
N GLN A 80 -23.74 -5.03 -0.36
CA GLN A 80 -23.76 -5.95 0.79
C GLN A 80 -22.52 -5.91 1.68
N LEU A 81 -21.41 -5.30 1.25
CA LEU A 81 -20.18 -5.18 2.05
C LEU A 81 -20.09 -3.87 2.84
N HIS A 82 -20.99 -2.92 2.60
CA HIS A 82 -21.03 -1.66 3.34
C HIS A 82 -21.25 -1.86 4.85
N ASP A 83 -21.78 -3.02 5.24
CA ASP A 83 -22.03 -3.45 6.62
C ASP A 83 -20.83 -4.22 7.24
N VAL A 84 -19.84 -4.61 6.41
CA VAL A 84 -18.63 -5.35 6.80
C VAL A 84 -17.40 -4.45 6.80
N ALA A 85 -17.52 -3.21 6.30
CA ALA A 85 -16.47 -2.22 6.39
C ALA A 85 -16.02 -2.15 7.86
N PRO A 86 -14.76 -2.51 8.17
CA PRO A 86 -14.25 -2.40 9.52
C PRO A 86 -14.53 -0.96 9.94
N GLU A 87 -15.21 -0.79 11.09
CA GLU A 87 -15.55 0.51 11.66
C GLU A 87 -14.43 1.46 11.33
N ARG A 88 -14.73 2.53 10.56
CA ARG A 88 -13.75 3.45 9.98
C ARG A 88 -12.64 3.73 10.98
N HIS A 89 -11.61 2.91 10.97
CA HIS A 89 -10.37 3.23 11.61
C HIS A 89 -9.89 4.31 10.69
N LYS A 90 -10.06 5.55 11.13
CA LYS A 90 -9.35 6.70 10.60
C LYS A 90 -7.88 6.37 10.79
N VAL A 91 -7.35 5.51 9.94
CA VAL A 91 -5.95 5.52 9.59
C VAL A 91 -5.84 6.83 8.85
N ALA A 92 -5.69 7.90 9.63
CA ALA A 92 -5.10 9.12 9.14
C ALA A 92 -3.81 8.60 8.52
N ILE A 93 -3.77 8.58 7.19
CA ILE A 93 -2.53 8.46 6.45
C ILE A 93 -1.78 9.71 6.88
N GLN A 94 -1.07 9.62 8.00
CA GLN A 94 -0.08 10.58 8.41
C GLN A 94 1.02 10.39 7.40
N PHE A 95 0.82 11.04 6.26
CA PHE A 95 1.81 11.17 5.21
C PHE A 95 2.98 11.89 5.88
N ASP A 96 3.95 11.09 6.32
CA ASP A 96 5.10 11.59 7.04
C ASP A 96 6.03 12.28 6.04
N SER A 97 5.68 13.53 5.75
CA SER A 97 6.41 14.44 4.87
C SER A 97 7.87 14.63 5.29
N SER A 98 8.25 14.20 6.50
CA SER A 98 9.65 14.27 6.98
C SER A 98 10.60 13.42 6.13
N LYS A 99 10.14 12.32 5.51
CA LYS A 99 10.97 11.49 4.62
C LYS A 99 11.21 12.12 3.25
N LEU A 100 10.31 13.00 2.77
CA LEU A 100 10.51 13.73 1.50
C LEU A 100 11.38 14.98 1.67
N ILE A 101 11.41 15.59 2.86
CA ILE A 101 12.21 16.79 3.12
C ILE A 101 13.71 16.47 3.24
N LEU A 102 14.07 15.25 3.68
CA LEU A 102 15.49 14.88 3.77
C LEU A 102 16.19 14.75 2.41
N TRP A 103 15.49 14.38 1.35
CA TRP A 103 16.09 14.25 0.01
C TRP A 103 16.24 15.59 -0.71
N THR A 104 15.35 16.56 -0.46
CA THR A 104 15.41 17.87 -1.12
C THR A 104 16.45 18.80 -0.53
N LEU A 105 16.73 18.70 0.78
CA LEU A 105 17.79 19.48 1.43
C LEU A 105 19.19 19.04 1.00
N SER A 106 19.40 17.75 0.71
CA SER A 106 20.72 17.26 0.27
C SER A 106 21.13 17.80 -1.11
N LEU A 107 20.18 18.02 -2.02
CA LEU A 107 20.48 18.55 -3.36
C LEU A 107 20.80 20.04 -3.33
N GLY A 108 20.07 20.81 -2.51
CA GLY A 108 20.26 22.26 -2.37
C GLY A 108 21.61 22.62 -1.74
N VAL A 109 22.05 21.90 -0.70
CA VAL A 109 23.34 22.15 -0.04
C VAL A 109 24.51 21.84 -0.96
N LEU A 110 24.42 20.78 -1.77
CA LEU A 110 25.44 20.43 -2.77
C LEU A 110 25.60 21.54 -3.83
N LEU A 111 24.49 22.11 -4.29
CA LEU A 111 24.50 23.16 -5.30
C LEU A 111 25.11 24.47 -4.75
N VAL A 112 24.80 24.84 -3.51
CA VAL A 112 25.42 26.00 -2.85
C VAL A 112 26.91 25.79 -2.63
N LEU A 113 27.34 24.59 -2.19
CA LEU A 113 28.76 24.27 -2.04
C LEU A 113 29.51 24.33 -3.38
N MET A 114 28.93 23.86 -4.48
CA MET A 114 29.55 23.96 -5.80
C MET A 114 29.74 25.41 -6.26
N VAL A 115 28.74 26.28 -6.03
CA VAL A 115 28.84 27.71 -6.38
C VAL A 115 29.92 28.40 -5.56
N VAL A 116 29.97 28.15 -4.25
CA VAL A 116 31.01 28.73 -3.37
C VAL A 116 32.41 28.23 -3.78
N PHE A 117 32.55 26.94 -4.10
CA PHE A 117 33.81 26.36 -4.56
C PHE A 117 34.29 27.00 -5.87
N LEU A 118 33.40 27.22 -6.83
CA LEU A 118 33.71 27.91 -8.10
C LEU A 118 34.12 29.38 -7.93
N ILE A 119 33.61 30.06 -6.90
CA ILE A 119 33.98 31.44 -6.58
C ILE A 119 35.37 31.50 -5.93
N ILE A 120 35.71 30.52 -5.08
CA ILE A 120 37.02 30.47 -4.38
C ILE A 120 38.16 30.08 -5.33
N LEU A 121 37.87 29.30 -6.38
CA LEU A 121 38.85 28.85 -7.38
C LEU A 121 39.12 29.85 -8.51
N ARG A 122 38.47 31.02 -8.49
CA ARG A 122 38.65 32.10 -9.46
C ARG A 122 39.40 33.27 -8.84
#